data_AF-A0A7C4LEG2-F1
#
_entry.id   AF-A0A7C4LEG2-F1
#
_cell.length_a   1.000
_cell.length_b   1.000
_cell.length_c   1.000
_cell.angle_alpha   90.00
_cell.angle_beta   90.00
_cell.angle_gamma   90.00
#
_symmetry.space_group_name_H-M   'P 1'
#
loop_
_entity.id
_entity.type
_entity.pdbx_description
1 polymer ?
#
loop_
_entity_poly.entity_id
_entity_poly.type
_entity_poly.pdbx_seq_one_letter_code
_entity_poly.pdbx_strand_id
1 'polypeptide(L)'
;MPAFAGELPEQAVAHAMRERVGPIGQIAAATPVSRGGALARRGQICIAAELRAQARQDRLAFRRLRPRFQPRQIRGAEQQARVLARRCRRDARPCRGPRPGRDDAGRAAAHRLLAEGAGVGAGQARAVLRQRDAVARRAASLCKADLVTNMVVEMTSLQGIMGRYYALQSGEPEAVAQAIWEHYLPRSAGDALPATSAGLVVGLADRLDTLAGLFAAGLAPTGTKDPFAQRRAALGLALSLGLKGVDFDLRQGLQMAAEELPIPATAESQAACLDFIVGRLRSYLLEREQGFRYDVVEAVLAEQQANPARVFRAVRELSRWVARPDWNTILPAYARCVRITRDQPEQFTVAPEAFVDPAEDEFWRALQTAESAPRRPGSVDDFFAAFLPLIPVINRFFEAVLVMAEEPTVRANRLGLLQRVAALAKGVADFSKLEGF
;
A
#
# COMPACT_ATOMS: atom_id res chain seq x y z
N MET A 1 -17.58 4.63 37.32
CA MET A 1 -16.95 5.55 38.30
C MET A 1 -16.15 4.74 39.30
N PRO A 2 -14.91 5.11 39.68
CA PRO A 2 -14.10 6.27 39.26
C PRO A 2 -12.97 5.86 38.27
N ALA A 3 -12.64 6.61 37.21
CA ALA A 3 -11.89 7.89 37.15
C ALA A 3 -10.41 7.74 37.55
N PHE A 4 -9.47 7.77 36.59
CA PHE A 4 -8.11 8.32 36.68
C PHE A 4 -7.36 8.12 35.35
N ALA A 5 -7.31 9.17 34.52
CA ALA A 5 -6.24 9.41 33.54
C ALA A 5 -6.33 10.92 33.21
N GLY A 6 -5.84 11.73 34.13
CA GLY A 6 -5.78 13.17 33.96
C GLY A 6 -4.85 13.53 32.80
N GLU A 7 -5.36 14.37 31.90
CA GLU A 7 -4.54 15.19 31.04
C GLU A 7 -3.52 15.94 31.90
N LEU A 8 -2.23 15.74 31.64
CA LEU A 8 -1.22 16.63 32.20
C LEU A 8 -1.38 17.98 31.49
N PRO A 9 -1.64 19.08 32.20
CA PRO A 9 -1.81 20.38 31.58
C PRO A 9 -0.50 20.76 30.88
N GLU A 10 -0.62 21.28 29.66
CA GLU A 10 0.44 21.78 28.79
C GLU A 10 1.46 22.69 29.52
N GLN A 11 1.00 23.35 30.59
CA GLN A 11 1.78 24.19 31.49
C GLN A 11 2.79 23.42 32.37
N ALA A 12 2.53 22.16 32.72
CA ALA A 12 3.43 21.32 33.52
C ALA A 12 4.67 20.90 32.72
N VAL A 13 4.51 20.64 31.42
CA VAL A 13 5.63 20.36 30.49
C VAL A 13 6.45 21.64 30.26
N ALA A 14 5.79 22.79 30.10
CA ALA A 14 6.45 24.09 29.98
C ALA A 14 7.20 24.51 31.26
N HIS A 15 6.71 24.13 32.46
CA HIS A 15 7.38 24.42 33.72
C HIS A 15 8.61 23.53 33.94
N ALA A 16 8.52 22.22 33.61
CA ALA A 16 9.66 21.30 33.65
C ALA A 16 10.77 21.65 32.64
N MET A 17 10.41 22.31 31.52
CA MET A 17 11.37 22.82 30.54
C MET A 17 12.16 24.05 31.02
N ARG A 18 11.64 24.86 31.95
CA ARG A 18 12.34 26.06 32.46
C ARG A 18 13.40 25.76 33.51
N GLU A 19 13.29 24.65 34.23
CA GLU A 19 14.23 24.33 35.33
C GLU A 19 15.44 23.48 34.91
N ARG A 20 15.52 22.99 33.66
CA ARG A 20 16.60 22.07 33.22
C ARG A 20 17.37 22.47 31.96
N VAL A 21 17.10 23.64 31.38
CA VAL A 21 17.84 24.12 30.20
C VAL A 21 18.77 25.26 30.61
N GLY A 22 20.01 24.90 30.96
CA GLY A 22 21.14 25.85 30.97
C GLY A 22 21.49 26.29 29.54
N PRO A 23 22.22 27.41 29.36
CA PRO A 23 22.36 28.05 28.07
C PRO A 23 23.29 27.24 27.16
N ILE A 24 22.74 26.58 26.15
CA ILE A 24 23.47 26.20 24.94
C ILE A 24 23.12 27.24 23.88
N GLY A 25 23.67 28.43 24.06
CA GLY A 25 23.78 29.45 23.04
C GLY A 25 25.19 29.46 22.47
N GLN A 26 25.28 29.61 21.14
CA GLN A 26 26.47 29.95 20.35
C GLN A 26 27.48 28.84 20.03
N ILE A 27 27.25 28.14 18.90
CA ILE A 27 28.24 27.76 17.85
C ILE A 27 27.39 27.52 16.58
N ALA A 28 27.53 28.13 15.40
CA ALA A 28 28.37 29.18 14.87
C ALA A 28 27.67 29.77 13.63
N ALA A 29 27.76 31.10 13.48
CA ALA A 29 27.57 31.81 12.23
C ALA A 29 28.93 32.38 11.81
N ALA A 30 29.46 31.94 10.66
CA ALA A 30 30.55 32.49 9.83
C ALA A 30 30.93 31.36 8.83
N THR A 31 30.99 31.50 7.51
CA THR A 31 31.53 32.55 6.62
C THR A 31 30.96 32.39 5.18
N PRO A 32 31.16 33.35 4.25
CA PRO A 32 30.32 33.56 3.06
C PRO A 32 30.93 33.22 1.67
N VAL A 33 30.02 33.10 0.67
CA VAL A 33 30.05 33.26 -0.82
C VAL A 33 31.36 33.02 -1.62
N SER A 34 31.34 32.15 -2.65
CA SER A 34 31.39 32.53 -4.10
C SER A 34 32.03 31.54 -5.10
N ARG A 35 31.43 31.53 -6.31
CA ARG A 35 31.93 31.20 -7.66
C ARG A 35 32.20 29.76 -8.10
N GLY A 36 31.56 29.43 -9.23
CA GLY A 36 32.23 28.81 -10.38
C GLY A 36 31.63 27.48 -10.82
N GLY A 37 31.19 27.41 -12.08
CA GLY A 37 30.52 26.24 -12.64
C GLY A 37 31.45 25.06 -12.93
N ALA A 38 30.81 24.01 -13.47
CA ALA A 38 31.38 22.72 -13.88
C ALA A 38 31.48 21.65 -12.78
N LEU A 39 30.32 21.13 -12.35
CA LEU A 39 30.17 19.73 -11.92
C LEU A 39 28.71 19.26 -12.09
N ALA A 40 28.16 19.52 -13.28
CA ALA A 40 27.10 18.68 -13.80
C ALA A 40 27.75 17.31 -14.14
N ARG A 41 27.13 16.21 -13.68
CA ARG A 41 27.57 14.81 -13.80
C ARG A 41 28.50 14.30 -12.70
N ARG A 42 28.00 14.17 -11.46
CA ARG A 42 28.44 13.16 -10.48
C ARG A 42 27.55 13.03 -9.22
N GLY A 43 26.27 13.42 -9.29
CA GLY A 43 25.32 13.27 -8.18
C GLY A 43 24.43 12.06 -8.40
N GLN A 44 24.85 10.87 -7.97
CA GLN A 44 23.95 9.72 -7.74
C GLN A 44 24.58 8.54 -6.98
N ILE A 45 25.76 8.72 -6.37
CA ILE A 45 26.39 7.70 -5.53
C ILE A 45 26.88 8.39 -4.27
N CYS A 46 26.01 8.64 -3.28
CA CYS A 46 26.40 9.01 -1.91
C CYS A 46 25.17 9.21 -1.00
N ILE A 47 24.44 8.14 -0.68
CA ILE A 47 23.58 8.15 0.52
C ILE A 47 23.98 6.98 1.43
N ALA A 48 24.17 5.78 0.85
CA ALA A 48 24.73 4.63 1.57
C ALA A 48 26.20 4.81 2.03
N ALA A 49 26.98 5.69 1.37
CA ALA A 49 28.36 5.98 1.75
C ALA A 49 28.45 6.98 2.91
N GLU A 50 27.58 7.99 2.93
CA GLU A 50 27.48 8.99 4.01
C GLU A 50 26.89 8.37 5.28
N LEU A 51 25.89 7.50 5.16
CA LEU A 51 25.35 6.74 6.30
C LEU A 51 26.39 5.77 6.90
N ARG A 52 27.31 5.22 6.10
CA ARG A 52 28.44 4.41 6.59
C ARG A 52 29.54 5.24 7.25
N ALA A 53 29.74 6.49 6.81
CA ALA A 53 30.69 7.41 7.43
C ALA A 53 30.17 7.90 8.80
N GLN A 54 28.86 8.21 8.87
CA GLN A 54 28.19 8.61 10.11
C GLN A 54 28.18 7.48 11.14
N ALA A 55 27.83 6.24 10.73
CA ALA A 55 27.88 5.07 11.60
C ALA A 55 29.29 4.71 12.10
N ARG A 56 30.36 5.14 11.39
CA ARG A 56 31.75 5.00 11.85
C ARG A 56 32.14 6.07 12.88
N GLN A 57 31.66 7.31 12.71
CA GLN A 57 31.85 8.39 13.69
C GLN A 57 31.09 8.09 14.99
N ASP A 58 29.86 7.57 14.90
CA ASP A 58 29.05 7.20 16.07
C ASP A 58 29.69 6.03 16.86
N ARG A 59 30.34 5.08 16.15
CA ARG A 59 31.11 4.00 16.79
C ARG A 59 32.33 4.48 17.56
N LEU A 60 32.96 5.57 17.11
CA LEU A 60 34.12 6.17 17.78
C LEU A 60 33.69 7.03 18.98
N ALA A 61 32.54 7.70 18.89
CA ALA A 61 31.91 8.40 20.01
C ALA A 61 31.49 7.41 21.12
N PHE A 62 30.93 6.26 20.76
CA PHE A 62 30.53 5.20 21.70
C PHE A 62 31.70 4.58 22.48
N ARG A 63 32.92 4.59 21.90
CA ARG A 63 34.13 4.03 22.54
C ARG A 63 34.67 4.93 23.68
N ARG A 64 34.28 6.22 23.71
CA ARG A 64 34.72 7.20 24.73
C ARG A 64 33.83 7.23 25.98
N LEU A 65 32.63 6.64 25.95
CA LEU A 65 31.65 6.67 27.06
C LEU A 65 31.66 5.41 27.94
N ARG A 66 32.77 4.66 27.93
CA ARG A 66 32.83 3.27 28.42
C ARG A 66 32.97 3.01 29.95
N PRO A 67 33.03 3.96 30.90
CA PRO A 67 33.07 3.57 32.31
C PRO A 67 31.81 4.02 33.05
N ARG A 68 30.71 3.27 32.92
CA ARG A 68 29.69 3.05 33.98
C ARG A 68 28.63 2.05 33.47
N PHE A 69 28.39 1.01 34.28
CA PHE A 69 27.36 -0.04 34.20
C PHE A 69 27.73 -1.43 33.66
N GLN A 70 27.07 -2.44 34.24
CA GLN A 70 27.54 -3.80 34.58
C GLN A 70 27.39 -4.88 33.48
N PRO A 71 28.13 -6.03 33.58
CA PRO A 71 28.53 -6.84 32.42
C PRO A 71 27.60 -7.99 31.97
N ARG A 72 26.37 -8.14 32.48
CA ARG A 72 25.62 -9.40 32.29
C ARG A 72 24.51 -9.42 31.22
N GLN A 73 23.96 -8.29 30.77
CA GLN A 73 22.93 -8.28 29.71
C GLN A 73 23.44 -7.94 28.29
N ILE A 74 24.71 -7.53 28.16
CA ILE A 74 25.34 -7.18 26.86
C ILE A 74 25.89 -8.42 26.12
N ARG A 75 26.12 -9.54 26.81
CA ARG A 75 26.79 -10.72 26.22
C ARG A 75 25.94 -11.47 25.17
N GLY A 76 24.61 -11.49 25.31
CA GLY A 76 23.72 -12.18 24.36
C GLY A 76 23.65 -11.47 22.99
N ALA A 77 23.52 -10.14 22.99
CA ALA A 77 23.45 -9.34 21.78
C ALA A 77 24.81 -9.25 21.05
N GLU A 78 25.92 -9.19 21.79
CA GLU A 78 27.26 -9.22 21.18
C GLU A 78 27.60 -10.58 20.53
N GLN A 79 27.10 -11.69 21.07
CA GLN A 79 27.32 -13.02 20.48
C GLN A 79 26.57 -13.18 19.15
N GLN A 80 25.32 -12.73 19.07
CA GLN A 80 24.54 -12.76 17.81
C GLN A 80 25.12 -11.83 16.74
N ALA A 81 25.55 -10.62 17.11
CA ALA A 81 26.21 -9.69 16.19
C ALA A 81 27.55 -10.22 15.64
N ARG A 82 28.30 -10.98 16.44
CA ARG A 82 29.57 -11.61 16.00
C ARG A 82 29.34 -12.78 15.05
N VAL A 83 28.26 -13.53 15.21
CA VAL A 83 27.90 -14.64 14.30
C VAL A 83 27.48 -14.09 12.94
N LEU A 84 26.65 -13.04 12.91
CA LEU A 84 26.24 -12.34 11.68
C LEU A 84 27.42 -11.70 10.94
N ALA A 85 28.35 -11.06 11.67
CA ALA A 85 29.54 -10.45 11.07
C ALA A 85 30.55 -11.46 10.49
N ARG A 86 30.59 -12.70 11.01
CA ARG A 86 31.45 -13.77 10.48
C ARG A 86 30.89 -14.39 9.20
N ARG A 87 29.56 -14.45 9.07
CA ARG A 87 28.89 -15.00 7.87
C ARG A 87 29.01 -14.05 6.67
N CYS A 88 28.86 -12.73 6.89
CA CYS A 88 29.00 -11.72 5.82
C CYS A 88 30.42 -11.60 5.23
N ARG A 89 31.47 -12.02 5.94
CA ARG A 89 32.85 -11.94 5.42
C ARG A 89 33.20 -13.07 4.45
N ARG A 90 32.40 -14.14 4.38
CA ARG A 90 32.75 -15.35 3.62
C ARG A 90 32.33 -15.31 2.14
N ASP A 91 31.35 -14.47 1.79
CA ASP A 91 30.69 -14.51 0.46
C ASP A 91 30.84 -13.23 -0.39
N ALA A 92 31.86 -12.40 -0.14
CA ALA A 92 32.08 -11.20 -0.94
C ALA A 92 32.64 -11.53 -2.34
N ARG A 93 31.77 -11.69 -3.34
CA ARG A 93 32.11 -11.46 -4.76
C ARG A 93 31.50 -10.15 -5.25
N PRO A 94 32.18 -9.37 -6.12
CA PRO A 94 31.69 -8.07 -6.57
C PRO A 94 30.67 -8.24 -7.72
N CYS A 95 29.41 -7.88 -7.48
CA CYS A 95 28.39 -7.81 -8.52
C CYS A 95 28.57 -6.54 -9.37
N ARG A 96 28.67 -6.70 -10.69
CA ARG A 96 28.61 -5.62 -11.69
C ARG A 96 27.14 -5.19 -11.87
N GLY A 97 26.86 -3.89 -11.81
CA GLY A 97 25.50 -3.35 -11.89
C GLY A 97 24.89 -3.37 -13.31
N PRO A 98 23.55 -3.28 -13.47
CA PRO A 98 22.90 -3.18 -14.76
C PRO A 98 22.84 -1.73 -15.29
N ARG A 99 22.69 -1.62 -16.62
CA ARG A 99 22.72 -0.39 -17.44
C ARG A 99 21.40 0.40 -17.39
N PRO A 100 21.40 1.71 -17.71
CA PRO A 100 20.24 2.58 -17.55
C PRO A 100 19.28 2.47 -18.74
N GLY A 101 17.98 2.45 -18.45
CA GLY A 101 16.92 2.68 -19.41
C GLY A 101 15.65 1.87 -19.12
N ARG A 102 14.74 2.40 -18.27
CA ARG A 102 13.27 2.18 -18.25
C ARG A 102 12.63 2.85 -17.00
N ASP A 103 12.67 4.18 -16.90
CA ASP A 103 12.25 4.92 -15.68
C ASP A 103 11.02 5.85 -15.86
N ASP A 104 10.14 5.58 -16.82
CA ASP A 104 8.97 6.47 -17.07
C ASP A 104 7.69 6.07 -16.32
N ALA A 105 7.58 4.81 -15.86
CA ALA A 105 6.36 4.31 -15.22
C ALA A 105 6.26 4.66 -13.71
N GLY A 106 7.37 4.55 -12.96
CA GLY A 106 7.41 4.82 -11.52
C GLY A 106 7.24 6.30 -11.16
N ARG A 107 7.80 7.20 -11.97
CA ARG A 107 7.58 8.66 -11.83
C ARG A 107 6.12 9.02 -12.08
N ALA A 108 5.45 8.38 -13.04
CA ALA A 108 4.04 8.64 -13.33
C ALA A 108 3.10 8.23 -12.18
N ALA A 109 3.45 7.20 -11.41
CA ALA A 109 2.70 6.76 -10.23
C ALA A 109 2.84 7.78 -9.07
N ALA A 110 4.08 8.21 -8.77
CA ALA A 110 4.32 9.27 -7.77
C ALA A 110 3.69 10.62 -8.17
N HIS A 111 3.68 10.94 -9.47
CA HIS A 111 3.01 12.15 -9.99
C HIS A 111 1.48 12.09 -9.89
N ARG A 112 0.87 10.91 -10.01
CA ARG A 112 -0.59 10.73 -9.84
C ARG A 112 -1.02 10.88 -8.39
N LEU A 113 -0.26 10.31 -7.44
CA LEU A 113 -0.54 10.38 -5.99
C LEU A 113 -0.57 11.81 -5.43
N LEU A 114 0.11 12.75 -6.07
CA LEU A 114 0.19 14.13 -5.61
C LEU A 114 -0.88 15.05 -6.24
N ALA A 115 -1.50 14.65 -7.36
CA ALA A 115 -2.34 15.49 -8.23
C ALA A 115 -3.84 15.55 -7.87
N GLU A 116 -4.34 14.64 -7.03
CA GLU A 116 -5.74 14.65 -6.62
C GLU A 116 -5.95 15.65 -5.48
N GLY A 117 -6.45 16.82 -5.85
CA GLY A 117 -6.87 17.87 -4.92
C GLY A 117 -6.24 19.21 -5.23
N ALA A 118 -6.67 19.84 -6.33
CA ALA A 118 -7.12 21.23 -6.38
C ALA A 118 -7.49 21.60 -7.83
N GLY A 119 -8.69 22.17 -8.05
CA GLY A 119 -9.11 22.77 -9.31
C GLY A 119 -8.33 24.05 -9.60
N VAL A 120 -7.07 23.90 -10.00
CA VAL A 120 -6.10 24.97 -10.12
C VAL A 120 -5.37 24.82 -11.47
N GLY A 121 -5.14 25.93 -12.17
CA GLY A 121 -4.50 25.94 -13.48
C GLY A 121 -3.17 25.17 -13.50
N ALA A 122 -2.85 24.50 -14.62
CA ALA A 122 -1.77 23.51 -14.73
C ALA A 122 -0.40 23.97 -14.20
N GLY A 123 -0.07 25.27 -14.30
CA GLY A 123 1.17 25.84 -13.76
C GLY A 123 1.20 25.92 -12.23
N GLN A 124 0.10 26.33 -11.60
CA GLN A 124 -0.05 26.43 -10.15
C GLN A 124 -0.20 25.03 -9.52
N ALA A 125 -0.92 24.11 -10.18
CA ALA A 125 -0.94 22.70 -9.77
C ALA A 125 0.47 22.11 -9.73
N ARG A 126 1.30 22.36 -10.76
CA ARG A 126 2.69 21.88 -10.80
C ARG A 126 3.59 22.47 -9.72
N ALA A 127 3.36 23.73 -9.33
CA ALA A 127 4.09 24.36 -8.22
C ALA A 127 3.72 23.74 -6.87
N VAL A 128 2.42 23.55 -6.61
CA VAL A 128 1.92 22.89 -5.39
C VAL A 128 2.45 21.45 -5.28
N LEU A 129 2.49 20.72 -6.40
CA LEU A 129 3.06 19.36 -6.45
C LEU A 129 4.54 19.34 -6.06
N ARG A 130 5.34 20.27 -6.60
CA ARG A 130 6.77 20.38 -6.26
C ARG A 130 6.97 20.73 -4.78
N GLN A 131 6.15 21.63 -4.25
CA GLN A 131 6.21 21.99 -2.84
C GLN A 131 5.89 20.80 -1.94
N ARG A 132 4.83 20.04 -2.26
CA ARG A 132 4.47 18.81 -1.55
C ARG A 132 5.60 17.77 -1.59
N ASP A 133 6.26 17.60 -2.75
CA ASP A 133 7.42 16.71 -2.90
C ASP A 133 8.61 17.16 -2.04
N ALA A 134 8.92 18.46 -2.04
CA ALA A 134 10.00 19.01 -1.21
C ALA A 134 9.75 18.79 0.29
N VAL A 135 8.52 19.01 0.76
CA VAL A 135 8.12 18.74 2.15
C VAL A 135 8.24 17.25 2.48
N ALA A 136 7.73 16.37 1.63
CA ALA A 136 7.81 14.93 1.84
C ALA A 136 9.26 14.42 1.90
N ARG A 137 10.13 14.86 0.99
CA ARG A 137 11.55 14.50 0.99
C ARG A 137 12.28 15.00 2.24
N ARG A 138 12.02 16.25 2.64
CA ARG A 138 12.64 16.80 3.85
C ARG A 138 12.17 16.05 5.09
N ALA A 139 10.87 15.80 5.21
CA ALA A 139 10.30 15.02 6.30
C ALA A 139 10.88 13.60 6.33
N ALA A 140 10.97 12.91 5.20
CA ALA A 140 11.57 11.57 5.10
C ALA A 140 13.02 11.53 5.59
N SER A 141 13.81 12.58 5.36
CA SER A 141 15.19 12.66 5.84
C SER A 141 15.32 12.81 7.36
N LEU A 142 14.26 13.25 8.04
CA LEU A 142 14.27 13.62 9.47
C LEU A 142 13.33 12.76 10.32
N CYS A 143 12.43 11.99 9.72
CA CYS A 143 11.25 11.43 10.38
C CYS A 143 11.54 10.46 11.54
N LYS A 144 12.74 9.89 11.60
CA LYS A 144 13.19 8.98 12.67
C LYS A 144 14.28 9.57 13.58
N ALA A 145 14.58 10.86 13.44
CA ALA A 145 15.66 11.51 14.20
C ALA A 145 15.40 11.57 15.71
N ASP A 146 14.15 11.48 16.14
CA ASP A 146 13.77 11.46 17.55
C ASP A 146 14.05 10.13 18.24
N LEU A 147 14.10 9.02 17.49
CA LEU A 147 14.33 7.67 18.04
C LEU A 147 15.68 7.51 18.76
N VAL A 148 16.66 8.34 18.45
CA VAL A 148 17.99 8.32 19.09
C VAL A 148 18.08 9.20 20.34
N THR A 149 17.00 9.88 20.70
CA THR A 149 16.98 10.75 21.89
C THR A 149 16.69 9.97 23.16
N ASN A 150 17.35 10.33 24.26
CA ASN A 150 17.13 9.68 25.56
C ASN A 150 15.64 9.69 25.95
N MET A 151 14.91 10.76 25.63
CA MET A 151 13.51 10.85 25.99
C MET A 151 12.63 9.82 25.27
N VAL A 152 12.86 9.56 23.98
CA VAL A 152 12.10 8.54 23.24
C VAL A 152 12.56 7.12 23.62
N VAL A 153 13.84 6.95 23.95
CA VAL A 153 14.36 5.67 24.48
C VAL A 153 13.69 5.31 25.81
N GLU A 154 13.55 6.29 26.71
CA GLU A 154 12.86 6.09 28.01
C GLU A 154 11.33 5.99 27.85
N MET A 155 10.74 6.71 26.88
CA MET A 155 9.29 6.78 26.66
C MET A 155 8.94 6.68 25.17
N THR A 156 8.82 5.44 24.67
CA THR A 156 8.52 5.16 23.25
C THR A 156 7.16 5.71 22.77
N SER A 157 6.23 6.02 23.68
CA SER A 157 4.96 6.68 23.35
C SER A 157 5.13 8.10 22.78
N LEU A 158 6.29 8.73 23.02
CA LEU A 158 6.62 10.07 22.56
C LEU A 158 7.20 10.11 21.13
N GLN A 159 7.40 8.95 20.49
CA GLN A 159 7.87 8.89 19.11
C GLN A 159 6.94 9.67 18.15
N GLY A 160 7.52 10.37 17.19
CA GLY A 160 6.84 11.26 16.25
C GLY A 160 6.39 12.59 16.87
N ILE A 161 5.90 12.59 18.12
CA ILE A 161 5.54 13.81 18.86
C ILE A 161 6.82 14.62 19.08
N MET A 162 7.86 13.98 19.61
CA MET A 162 9.13 14.65 19.84
C MET A 162 9.86 14.98 18.54
N GLY A 163 9.76 14.14 17.52
CA GLY A 163 10.25 14.47 16.18
C GLY A 163 9.69 15.80 15.65
N ARG A 164 8.39 16.05 15.81
CA ARG A 164 7.77 17.33 15.45
C ARG A 164 8.31 18.50 16.25
N TYR A 165 8.39 18.36 17.58
CA TYR A 165 8.95 19.43 18.43
C TYR A 165 10.40 19.74 18.08
N TYR A 166 11.24 18.73 17.88
CA TYR A 166 12.64 18.93 17.50
C TYR A 166 12.78 19.59 16.13
N ALA A 167 11.95 19.21 15.15
CA ALA A 167 11.94 19.85 13.85
C ALA A 167 11.58 21.35 13.95
N LEU A 168 10.52 21.69 14.68
CA LEU A 168 10.12 23.09 14.90
C LEU A 168 11.20 23.91 15.59
N GLN A 169 11.80 23.37 16.66
CA GLN A 169 12.87 24.05 17.40
C GLN A 169 14.16 24.19 16.58
N SER A 170 14.37 23.31 15.59
CA SER A 170 15.52 23.38 14.66
C SER A 170 15.27 24.33 13.49
N GLY A 171 14.11 25.01 13.44
CA GLY A 171 13.76 25.95 12.38
C GLY A 171 13.22 25.29 11.10
N GLU A 172 12.82 24.01 11.13
CA GLU A 172 12.16 23.39 9.99
C GLU A 172 10.77 23.99 9.75
N PRO A 173 10.30 24.04 8.49
CA PRO A 173 8.95 24.49 8.18
C PRO A 173 7.88 23.66 8.91
N GLU A 174 6.80 24.30 9.33
CA GLU A 174 5.70 23.63 10.04
C GLU A 174 5.13 22.43 9.26
N ALA A 175 5.02 22.55 7.93
CA ALA A 175 4.57 21.46 7.07
C ALA A 175 5.48 20.22 7.14
N VAL A 176 6.79 20.40 7.31
CA VAL A 176 7.76 19.30 7.48
C VAL A 176 7.58 18.67 8.85
N ALA A 177 7.52 19.48 9.90
CA ALA A 177 7.32 18.99 11.27
C ALA A 177 5.99 18.24 11.43
N GLN A 178 4.93 18.71 10.76
CA GLN A 178 3.64 18.03 10.71
C GLN A 178 3.74 16.69 9.99
N ALA A 179 4.40 16.62 8.83
CA ALA A 179 4.61 15.35 8.12
C ALA A 179 5.44 14.34 8.94
N ILE A 180 6.43 14.80 9.71
CA ILE A 180 7.19 13.97 10.65
C ILE A 180 6.30 13.37 11.74
N TRP A 181 5.30 14.10 12.24
CA TRP A 181 4.36 13.50 13.19
C TRP A 181 3.35 12.58 12.50
N GLU A 182 2.79 13.01 11.37
CA GLU A 182 1.73 12.31 10.66
C GLU A 182 2.16 10.98 10.04
N HIS A 183 3.44 10.78 9.68
CA HIS A 183 3.85 9.52 9.06
C HIS A 183 3.62 8.29 9.95
N TYR A 184 3.58 8.48 11.28
CA TYR A 184 3.23 7.43 12.24
C TYR A 184 1.73 7.08 12.26
N LEU A 185 0.87 7.93 11.68
CA LEU A 185 -0.57 7.71 11.61
C LEU A 185 -0.94 6.80 10.43
N PRO A 186 -1.96 5.95 10.55
CA PRO A 186 -2.63 5.57 11.80
C PRO A 186 -1.76 4.58 12.62
N ARG A 187 -1.84 4.66 13.95
CA ARG A 187 -1.13 3.78 14.90
C ARG A 187 -1.97 2.57 15.31
N SER A 188 -3.29 2.70 15.19
CA SER A 188 -4.30 1.67 15.47
C SER A 188 -5.47 1.81 14.49
N ALA A 189 -6.39 0.84 14.50
CA ALA A 189 -7.49 0.77 13.54
C ALA A 189 -8.49 1.94 13.60
N GLY A 190 -8.63 2.58 14.76
CA GLY A 190 -9.50 3.73 15.00
C GLY A 190 -8.76 5.06 15.14
N ASP A 191 -7.46 5.09 14.82
CA ASP A 191 -6.64 6.29 14.91
C ASP A 191 -6.90 7.24 13.73
N ALA A 192 -6.50 8.50 13.88
CA ALA A 192 -6.54 9.48 12.82
C ALA A 192 -5.67 9.04 11.63
N LEU A 193 -6.07 9.44 10.43
CA LEU A 193 -5.27 9.28 9.22
C LEU A 193 -4.42 10.53 8.98
N PRO A 194 -3.26 10.42 8.29
CA PRO A 194 -2.49 11.58 7.87
C PRO A 194 -3.36 12.61 7.15
N ALA A 195 -3.37 13.87 7.61
CA ALA A 195 -4.15 14.92 6.97
C ALA A 195 -3.43 15.45 5.72
N THR A 196 -2.10 15.53 5.77
CA THR A 196 -1.27 16.02 4.68
C THR A 196 -0.85 14.91 3.73
N SER A 197 -0.69 15.24 2.45
CA SER A 197 -0.15 14.32 1.45
C SER A 197 1.30 13.92 1.75
N ALA A 198 2.09 14.82 2.35
CA ALA A 198 3.46 14.55 2.72
C ALA A 198 3.54 13.52 3.85
N GLY A 199 2.74 13.67 4.91
CA GLY A 199 2.64 12.69 5.99
C GLY A 199 2.19 11.32 5.48
N LEU A 200 1.19 11.30 4.58
CA LEU A 200 0.71 10.07 3.95
C LEU A 200 1.82 9.36 3.16
N VAL A 201 2.49 10.05 2.23
CA VAL A 201 3.52 9.45 1.38
C VAL A 201 4.70 8.93 2.21
N VAL A 202 5.18 9.70 3.18
CA VAL A 202 6.27 9.26 4.07
C VAL A 202 5.83 8.05 4.90
N GLY A 203 4.59 8.06 5.40
CA GLY A 203 4.04 6.96 6.18
C GLY A 203 3.84 5.67 5.38
N LEU A 204 3.46 5.79 4.10
CA LEU A 204 3.37 4.64 3.19
C LEU A 204 4.76 4.07 2.89
N ALA A 205 5.73 4.94 2.57
CA ALA A 205 7.10 4.53 2.28
C ALA A 205 7.76 3.81 3.46
N ASP A 206 7.66 4.38 4.67
CA ASP A 206 8.21 3.81 5.91
C ASP A 206 7.65 2.41 6.21
N ARG A 207 6.33 2.23 6.02
CA ARG A 207 5.67 0.93 6.25
C ARG A 207 6.02 -0.08 5.18
N LEU A 208 6.09 0.32 3.91
CA LEU A 208 6.51 -0.57 2.82
C LEU A 208 7.96 -1.04 3.00
N ASP A 209 8.88 -0.12 3.33
CA ASP A 209 10.28 -0.44 3.61
C ASP A 209 10.41 -1.41 4.78
N THR A 210 9.76 -1.10 5.91
CA THR A 210 9.77 -1.95 7.11
C THR A 210 9.22 -3.35 6.83
N LEU A 211 8.07 -3.44 6.16
CA LEU A 211 7.42 -4.72 5.88
C LEU A 211 8.22 -5.55 4.87
N ALA A 212 8.67 -4.96 3.76
CA ALA A 212 9.48 -5.64 2.76
C ALA A 212 10.82 -6.12 3.36
N GLY A 213 11.49 -5.25 4.13
CA GLY A 213 12.78 -5.55 4.76
C GLY A 213 12.70 -6.68 5.80
N LEU A 214 11.67 -6.69 6.65
CA LEU A 214 11.50 -7.73 7.67
C LEU A 214 11.11 -9.08 7.08
N PHE A 215 10.29 -9.10 6.03
CA PHE A 215 9.98 -10.34 5.31
C PHE A 215 11.19 -10.88 4.56
N ALA A 216 11.95 -10.03 3.88
CA ALA A 216 13.21 -10.42 3.22
C ALA A 216 14.26 -10.95 4.21
N ALA A 217 14.28 -10.43 5.43
CA ALA A 217 15.15 -10.90 6.51
C ALA A 217 14.68 -12.21 7.18
N GLY A 218 13.52 -12.77 6.79
CA GLY A 218 12.95 -13.96 7.41
C GLY A 218 12.39 -13.73 8.82
N LEU A 219 12.01 -12.49 9.13
CA LEU A 219 11.50 -12.06 10.43
C LEU A 219 9.97 -11.84 10.42
N ALA A 220 9.27 -12.52 9.52
CA ALA A 220 7.80 -12.49 9.48
C ALA A 220 7.21 -12.97 10.83
N PRO A 221 6.13 -12.37 11.33
CA PRO A 221 5.55 -12.74 12.62
C PRO A 221 5.05 -14.18 12.61
N THR A 222 5.44 -14.98 13.61
CA THR A 222 4.95 -16.35 13.79
C THR A 222 4.12 -16.47 15.07
N GLY A 223 2.96 -17.12 14.99
CA GLY A 223 2.06 -17.30 16.14
C GLY A 223 1.54 -15.98 16.71
N THR A 224 1.56 -15.79 18.03
CA THR A 224 1.03 -14.58 18.67
C THR A 224 2.03 -13.43 18.78
N LYS A 225 3.33 -13.68 18.66
CA LYS A 225 4.38 -12.67 18.86
C LYS A 225 4.56 -11.79 17.62
N ASP A 226 4.55 -10.47 17.83
CA ASP A 226 4.85 -9.46 16.81
C ASP A 226 5.86 -8.44 17.36
N PRO A 227 7.15 -8.81 17.43
CA PRO A 227 8.18 -7.98 18.08
C PRO A 227 8.44 -6.65 17.36
N PHE A 228 8.15 -6.58 16.05
CA PHE A 228 8.40 -5.41 15.21
C PHE A 228 7.12 -4.67 14.82
N ALA A 229 5.98 -4.98 15.47
CA ALA A 229 4.69 -4.35 15.19
C ALA A 229 4.23 -4.42 13.72
N GLN A 230 4.64 -5.47 12.98
CA GLN A 230 4.32 -5.65 11.57
C GLN A 230 2.80 -5.75 11.32
N ARG A 231 2.02 -6.30 12.26
CA ARG A 231 0.55 -6.35 12.13
C ARG A 231 -0.05 -4.96 12.10
N ARG A 232 0.44 -4.08 12.98
CA ARG A 232 -0.01 -2.68 13.05
C ARG A 232 0.45 -1.90 11.83
N ALA A 233 1.69 -2.11 11.38
CA ALA A 233 2.22 -1.49 10.17
C ALA A 233 1.42 -1.90 8.93
N ALA A 234 1.17 -3.19 8.73
CA ALA A 234 0.41 -3.72 7.60
C ALA A 234 -1.04 -3.22 7.59
N LEU A 235 -1.72 -3.22 8.74
CA LEU A 235 -3.07 -2.67 8.83
C LEU A 235 -3.06 -1.16 8.57
N GLY A 236 -2.15 -0.41 9.18
CA GLY A 236 -2.07 1.04 8.98
C GLY A 236 -1.78 1.44 7.54
N LEU A 237 -0.96 0.65 6.82
CA LEU A 237 -0.73 0.78 5.38
C LEU A 237 -2.03 0.58 4.59
N ALA A 238 -2.73 -0.53 4.85
CA ALA A 238 -3.98 -0.85 4.15
C ALA A 238 -5.09 0.18 4.44
N LEU A 239 -5.21 0.66 5.68
CA LEU A 239 -6.19 1.70 6.05
C LEU A 239 -5.85 3.06 5.44
N SER A 240 -4.56 3.42 5.39
CA SER A 240 -4.12 4.67 4.79
C SER A 240 -4.48 4.74 3.31
N LEU A 241 -4.24 3.66 2.56
CA LEU A 241 -4.65 3.56 1.16
C LEU A 241 -6.18 3.47 1.02
N GLY A 242 -6.78 2.58 1.79
CA GLY A 242 -8.20 2.25 1.76
C GLY A 242 -9.12 3.43 2.03
N LEU A 243 -8.95 4.06 3.20
CA LEU A 243 -9.85 5.10 3.69
C LEU A 243 -9.58 6.46 3.05
N LYS A 244 -8.36 6.73 2.58
CA LYS A 244 -8.06 7.91 1.76
C LYS A 244 -8.43 7.73 0.28
N GLY A 245 -8.78 6.51 -0.14
CA GLY A 245 -9.16 6.22 -1.52
C GLY A 245 -7.99 6.30 -2.51
N VAL A 246 -6.76 6.05 -2.04
CA VAL A 246 -5.55 6.18 -2.86
C VAL A 246 -5.35 4.93 -3.70
N ASP A 247 -5.55 5.06 -5.02
CA ASP A 247 -5.37 3.96 -5.97
C ASP A 247 -3.89 3.59 -6.14
N PHE A 248 -3.46 2.54 -5.44
CA PHE A 248 -2.06 2.09 -5.42
C PHE A 248 -1.97 0.57 -5.34
N ASP A 249 -1.24 -0.05 -6.28
CA ASP A 249 -0.98 -1.49 -6.28
C ASP A 249 0.19 -1.81 -5.34
N LEU A 250 -0.10 -2.53 -4.27
CA LEU A 250 0.87 -2.92 -3.25
C LEU A 250 1.99 -3.81 -3.80
N ARG A 251 1.78 -4.58 -4.88
CA ARG A 251 2.87 -5.33 -5.52
C ARG A 251 3.92 -4.40 -6.08
N GLN A 252 3.50 -3.30 -6.69
CA GLN A 252 4.43 -2.28 -7.18
C GLN A 252 5.14 -1.60 -6.01
N GLY A 253 4.41 -1.26 -4.93
CA GLY A 253 5.03 -0.67 -3.73
C GLY A 253 6.05 -1.57 -3.05
N LEU A 254 5.76 -2.87 -2.92
CA LEU A 254 6.69 -3.85 -2.36
C LEU A 254 7.90 -4.07 -3.27
N GLN A 255 7.71 -4.07 -4.59
CA GLN A 255 8.81 -4.15 -5.55
C GLN A 255 9.72 -2.91 -5.47
N MET A 256 9.14 -1.71 -5.39
CA MET A 256 9.91 -0.46 -5.22
C MET A 256 10.70 -0.45 -3.91
N ALA A 257 10.12 -0.93 -2.81
CA ALA A 257 10.85 -1.08 -1.55
C ALA A 257 11.97 -2.12 -1.66
N ALA A 258 11.68 -3.28 -2.28
CA ALA A 258 12.62 -4.38 -2.47
C ALA A 258 13.89 -3.97 -3.23
N GLU A 259 13.78 -3.08 -4.22
CA GLU A 259 14.91 -2.58 -5.03
C GLU A 259 15.91 -1.75 -4.23
N GLU A 260 15.47 -1.09 -3.15
CA GLU A 260 16.30 -0.22 -2.30
C GLU A 260 16.88 -0.96 -1.08
N LEU A 261 16.44 -2.20 -0.82
CA LEU A 261 16.89 -2.96 0.35
C LEU A 261 18.36 -3.40 0.25
N PRO A 262 19.09 -3.43 1.37
CA PRO A 262 20.48 -3.90 1.41
C PRO A 262 20.60 -5.44 1.32
N ILE A 263 19.47 -6.15 1.30
CA ILE A 263 19.37 -7.60 1.21
C ILE A 263 18.43 -8.00 0.06
N PRO A 264 18.61 -9.17 -0.57
CA PRO A 264 17.71 -9.63 -1.60
C PRO A 264 16.30 -9.88 -1.04
N ALA A 265 15.29 -9.23 -1.62
CA ALA A 265 13.88 -9.53 -1.39
C ALA A 265 13.33 -10.35 -2.57
N THR A 266 13.26 -11.67 -2.40
CA THR A 266 12.79 -12.60 -3.44
C THR A 266 11.30 -12.42 -3.72
N ALA A 267 10.84 -12.90 -4.88
CA ALA A 267 9.42 -12.88 -5.24
C ALA A 267 8.55 -13.58 -4.19
N GLU A 268 9.03 -14.67 -3.59
CA GLU A 268 8.34 -15.40 -2.53
C GLU A 268 8.20 -14.54 -1.26
N SER A 269 9.26 -13.81 -0.88
CA SER A 269 9.20 -12.92 0.30
C SER A 269 8.23 -11.76 0.09
N GLN A 270 8.18 -11.20 -1.12
CA GLN A 270 7.24 -10.13 -1.48
C GLN A 270 5.79 -10.65 -1.51
N ALA A 271 5.56 -11.83 -2.08
CA ALA A 271 4.25 -12.46 -2.09
C ALA A 271 3.76 -12.77 -0.66
N ALA A 272 4.61 -13.34 0.19
CA ALA A 272 4.29 -13.60 1.59
C ALA A 272 3.98 -12.30 2.37
N CYS A 273 4.69 -11.22 2.07
CA CYS A 273 4.42 -9.90 2.65
C CYS A 273 3.06 -9.34 2.21
N LEU A 274 2.74 -9.47 0.92
CA LEU A 274 1.44 -9.08 0.39
C LEU A 274 0.31 -9.88 1.05
N ASP A 275 0.41 -11.21 1.08
CA ASP A 275 -0.58 -12.09 1.71
C ASP A 275 -0.80 -11.74 3.18
N PHE A 276 0.27 -11.37 3.88
CA PHE A 276 0.18 -10.89 5.25
C PHE A 276 -0.61 -9.57 5.37
N ILE A 277 -0.35 -8.59 4.50
CA ILE A 277 -1.09 -7.33 4.45
C ILE A 277 -2.57 -7.58 4.12
N VAL A 278 -2.84 -8.42 3.11
CA VAL A 278 -4.19 -8.82 2.69
C VAL A 278 -4.93 -9.50 3.84
N GLY A 279 -4.27 -10.42 4.55
CA GLY A 279 -4.85 -11.09 5.71
C GLY A 279 -5.20 -10.12 6.85
N ARG A 280 -4.41 -9.05 7.05
CA ARG A 280 -4.76 -8.00 8.04
C ARG A 280 -5.95 -7.16 7.59
N LEU A 281 -5.98 -6.76 6.30
CA LEU A 281 -7.10 -6.04 5.73
C LEU A 281 -8.40 -6.85 5.81
N ARG A 282 -8.33 -8.15 5.48
CA ARG A 282 -9.44 -9.10 5.57
C ARG A 282 -10.02 -9.15 6.98
N SER A 283 -9.20 -9.42 8.00
CA SER A 283 -9.65 -9.41 9.41
C SER A 283 -10.33 -8.09 9.77
N TYR A 284 -9.75 -6.96 9.38
CA TYR A 284 -10.35 -5.66 9.66
C TYR A 284 -11.73 -5.47 9.00
N LEU A 285 -11.90 -5.89 7.75
CA LEU A 285 -13.18 -5.76 7.03
C LEU A 285 -14.29 -6.61 7.64
N LEU A 286 -13.94 -7.77 8.21
CA LEU A 286 -14.88 -8.69 8.85
C LEU A 286 -15.19 -8.31 10.31
N GLU A 287 -14.19 -7.88 11.08
CA GLU A 287 -14.27 -7.73 12.55
C GLU A 287 -14.64 -6.32 13.01
N ARG A 288 -14.70 -5.33 12.10
CA ARG A 288 -15.14 -3.96 12.43
C ARG A 288 -16.59 -3.94 12.91
N GLU A 289 -16.98 -2.90 13.66
CA GLU A 289 -18.33 -2.76 14.25
C GLU A 289 -19.48 -2.91 13.24
N GLN A 290 -19.29 -2.44 12.01
CA GLN A 290 -20.18 -2.68 10.87
C GLN A 290 -19.44 -3.55 9.84
N GLY A 291 -19.12 -4.77 10.26
CA GLY A 291 -18.41 -5.76 9.46
C GLY A 291 -19.18 -6.13 8.19
N PHE A 292 -18.43 -6.42 7.13
CA PHE A 292 -19.02 -6.89 5.88
C PHE A 292 -19.26 -8.40 5.93
N ARG A 293 -20.23 -8.87 5.12
CA ARG A 293 -20.46 -10.32 4.97
C ARG A 293 -19.18 -11.01 4.49
N TYR A 294 -18.95 -12.21 5.01
CA TYR A 294 -17.78 -13.03 4.69
C TYR A 294 -17.62 -13.25 3.18
N ASP A 295 -18.69 -13.71 2.54
CA ASP A 295 -18.74 -14.05 1.13
C ASP A 295 -18.44 -12.85 0.21
N VAL A 296 -18.97 -11.67 0.56
CA VAL A 296 -18.69 -10.40 -0.14
C VAL A 296 -17.21 -10.01 -0.05
N VAL A 297 -16.60 -10.16 1.13
CA VAL A 297 -15.18 -9.85 1.33
C VAL A 297 -14.30 -10.81 0.53
N GLU A 298 -14.58 -12.12 0.57
CA GLU A 298 -13.82 -13.11 -0.21
C GLU A 298 -13.94 -12.88 -1.71
N ALA A 299 -15.15 -12.59 -2.21
CA ALA A 299 -15.39 -12.33 -3.63
C ALA A 299 -14.52 -11.17 -4.14
N VAL A 300 -14.44 -10.08 -3.38
CA VAL A 300 -13.65 -8.91 -3.78
C VAL A 300 -12.15 -9.15 -3.62
N LEU A 301 -11.71 -9.78 -2.53
CA LEU A 301 -10.29 -10.04 -2.29
C LEU A 301 -9.69 -10.97 -3.35
N ALA A 302 -10.46 -11.95 -3.83
CA ALA A 302 -10.01 -12.87 -4.88
C ALA A 302 -9.48 -12.14 -6.13
N GLU A 303 -10.08 -11.00 -6.49
CA GLU A 303 -9.71 -10.25 -7.70
C GLU A 303 -8.88 -8.99 -7.41
N GLN A 304 -9.07 -8.36 -6.24
CA GLN A 304 -8.57 -7.00 -5.97
C GLN A 304 -7.60 -6.89 -4.80
N GLN A 305 -7.17 -8.01 -4.20
CA GLN A 305 -6.36 -8.05 -2.96
C GLN A 305 -5.16 -7.10 -2.90
N ALA A 306 -4.49 -6.82 -4.04
CA ALA A 306 -3.31 -5.96 -4.05
C ALA A 306 -3.60 -4.47 -3.96
N ASN A 307 -4.86 -4.04 -3.98
CA ASN A 307 -5.21 -2.63 -3.95
C ASN A 307 -6.26 -2.34 -2.87
N PRO A 308 -5.84 -1.90 -1.66
CA PRO A 308 -6.75 -1.66 -0.56
C PRO A 308 -7.85 -0.65 -0.88
N ALA A 309 -7.54 0.45 -1.58
CA ALA A 309 -8.54 1.46 -1.96
C ALA A 309 -9.67 0.87 -2.80
N ARG A 310 -9.32 0.03 -3.78
CA ARG A 310 -10.33 -0.61 -4.61
C ARG A 310 -11.11 -1.68 -3.84
N VAL A 311 -10.46 -2.46 -2.97
CA VAL A 311 -11.14 -3.43 -2.08
C VAL A 311 -12.18 -2.72 -1.21
N PHE A 312 -11.82 -1.63 -0.52
CA PHE A 312 -12.75 -0.87 0.32
C PHE A 312 -13.96 -0.36 -0.45
N ARG A 313 -13.73 0.14 -1.67
CA ARG A 313 -14.81 0.60 -2.54
C ARG A 313 -15.69 -0.56 -2.99
N ALA A 314 -15.09 -1.60 -3.57
CA ALA A 314 -15.80 -2.74 -4.14
C ALA A 314 -16.60 -3.53 -3.10
N VAL A 315 -16.09 -3.72 -1.88
CA VAL A 315 -16.84 -4.38 -0.80
C VAL A 315 -18.08 -3.57 -0.42
N ARG A 316 -17.98 -2.24 -0.36
CA ARG A 316 -19.13 -1.36 -0.09
C ARG A 316 -20.14 -1.37 -1.24
N GLU A 317 -19.65 -1.34 -2.48
CA GLU A 317 -20.50 -1.45 -3.67
C GLU A 317 -21.24 -2.80 -3.68
N LEU A 318 -20.52 -3.92 -3.59
CA LEU A 318 -21.10 -5.26 -3.62
C LEU A 318 -22.08 -5.51 -2.48
N SER A 319 -21.79 -5.01 -1.28
CA SER A 319 -22.72 -5.13 -0.14
C SER A 319 -24.07 -4.46 -0.42
N ARG A 320 -24.09 -3.33 -1.13
CA ARG A 320 -25.33 -2.66 -1.55
C ARG A 320 -26.06 -3.46 -2.62
N TRP A 321 -25.34 -4.07 -3.56
CA TRP A 321 -25.93 -4.93 -4.60
C TRP A 321 -26.58 -6.18 -4.02
N VAL A 322 -25.89 -6.89 -3.13
CA VAL A 322 -26.41 -8.11 -2.48
C VAL A 322 -27.64 -7.83 -1.63
N ALA A 323 -27.78 -6.61 -1.10
CA ALA A 323 -28.95 -6.20 -0.32
C ALA A 323 -30.17 -5.81 -1.17
N ARG A 324 -30.08 -5.79 -2.51
CA ARG A 324 -31.21 -5.41 -3.36
C ARG A 324 -32.29 -6.51 -3.42
N PRO A 325 -33.57 -6.15 -3.53
CA PRO A 325 -34.66 -7.12 -3.68
C PRO A 325 -34.56 -8.02 -4.92
N ASP A 326 -33.97 -7.50 -6.01
CA ASP A 326 -33.81 -8.19 -7.30
C ASP A 326 -32.48 -8.97 -7.41
N TRP A 327 -31.68 -9.03 -6.34
CA TRP A 327 -30.41 -9.76 -6.33
C TRP A 327 -30.56 -11.24 -6.70
N ASN A 328 -31.65 -11.87 -6.23
CA ASN A 328 -32.00 -13.26 -6.53
C ASN A 328 -32.35 -13.52 -8.01
N THR A 329 -32.45 -12.47 -8.83
CA THR A 329 -32.60 -12.57 -10.29
C THR A 329 -31.29 -12.22 -11.00
N ILE A 330 -30.56 -11.24 -10.48
CA ILE A 330 -29.29 -10.77 -11.08
C ILE A 330 -28.20 -11.83 -10.97
N LEU A 331 -27.96 -12.37 -9.78
CA LEU A 331 -26.86 -13.31 -9.55
C LEU A 331 -27.04 -14.61 -10.37
N PRO A 332 -28.23 -15.25 -10.42
CA PRO A 332 -28.42 -16.46 -11.21
C PRO A 332 -28.22 -16.27 -12.72
N ALA A 333 -28.59 -15.11 -13.27
CA ALA A 333 -28.38 -14.81 -14.69
C ALA A 333 -26.88 -14.83 -15.05
N TYR A 334 -26.05 -14.23 -14.18
CA TYR A 334 -24.60 -14.26 -14.32
C TYR A 334 -24.04 -15.66 -14.04
N ALA A 335 -24.43 -16.28 -12.92
CA ALA A 335 -23.92 -17.56 -12.47
C ALA A 335 -24.19 -18.69 -13.47
N ARG A 336 -25.34 -18.65 -14.18
CA ARG A 336 -25.64 -19.60 -15.26
C ARG A 336 -24.58 -19.58 -16.36
N CYS A 337 -24.17 -18.39 -16.80
CA CYS A 337 -23.13 -18.24 -17.83
C CYS A 337 -21.81 -18.86 -17.35
N VAL A 338 -21.38 -18.51 -16.13
CA VAL A 338 -20.13 -19.02 -15.55
C VAL A 338 -20.17 -20.54 -15.33
N ARG A 339 -21.26 -21.07 -14.76
CA ARG A 339 -21.39 -22.50 -14.43
C ARG A 339 -21.35 -23.39 -15.66
N ILE A 340 -21.90 -22.94 -16.79
CA ILE A 340 -21.85 -23.69 -18.06
C ILE A 340 -20.42 -23.72 -18.61
N THR A 341 -19.65 -22.65 -18.42
CA THR A 341 -18.30 -22.52 -18.98
C THR A 341 -17.18 -22.96 -18.04
N ARG A 342 -17.46 -23.19 -16.75
CA ARG A 342 -16.42 -23.49 -15.73
C ARG A 342 -15.61 -24.76 -16.04
N ASP A 343 -16.27 -25.75 -16.62
CA ASP A 343 -15.68 -27.06 -16.93
C ASP A 343 -15.09 -27.09 -18.36
N GLN A 344 -15.02 -25.93 -19.03
CA GLN A 344 -14.48 -25.78 -20.38
C GLN A 344 -13.07 -25.16 -20.31
N PRO A 345 -11.99 -25.94 -20.51
CA PRO A 345 -10.63 -25.45 -20.41
C PRO A 345 -10.19 -24.61 -21.63
N GLU A 346 -10.86 -24.81 -22.77
CA GLU A 346 -10.57 -24.11 -24.02
C GLU A 346 -11.17 -22.70 -24.02
N GLN A 347 -10.45 -21.72 -24.55
CA GLN A 347 -11.00 -20.39 -24.82
C GLN A 347 -11.54 -20.35 -26.24
N PHE A 348 -12.85 -20.17 -26.39
CA PHE A 348 -13.49 -20.13 -27.70
C PHE A 348 -13.55 -18.71 -28.24
N THR A 349 -13.25 -18.55 -29.52
CA THR A 349 -13.40 -17.29 -30.24
C THR A 349 -14.81 -17.20 -30.80
N VAL A 350 -15.44 -16.03 -30.64
CA VAL A 350 -16.78 -15.78 -31.20
C VAL A 350 -16.65 -15.33 -32.65
N ALA A 351 -17.29 -16.06 -33.55
CA ALA A 351 -17.37 -15.76 -34.99
C ALA A 351 -18.83 -15.41 -35.35
N PRO A 352 -19.14 -14.13 -35.63
CA PRO A 352 -20.51 -13.71 -35.96
C PRO A 352 -21.10 -14.41 -37.18
N GLU A 353 -20.25 -14.89 -38.09
CA GLU A 353 -20.63 -15.61 -39.31
C GLU A 353 -21.19 -17.01 -39.00
N ALA A 354 -20.91 -17.54 -37.81
CA ALA A 354 -21.37 -18.84 -37.34
C ALA A 354 -22.65 -18.76 -36.49
N PHE A 355 -23.31 -17.60 -36.42
CA PHE A 355 -24.61 -17.46 -35.77
C PHE A 355 -25.72 -18.07 -36.63
N VAL A 356 -26.58 -18.87 -35.99
CA VAL A 356 -27.70 -19.57 -36.63
C VAL A 356 -29.03 -18.93 -36.21
N ASP A 357 -29.15 -18.55 -34.93
CA ASP A 357 -30.36 -17.95 -34.39
C ASP A 357 -30.20 -16.43 -34.21
N PRO A 358 -31.22 -15.59 -34.51
CA PRO A 358 -31.18 -14.15 -34.29
C PRO A 358 -30.86 -13.74 -32.85
N ALA A 359 -31.18 -14.57 -31.85
CA ALA A 359 -30.87 -14.31 -30.45
C ALA A 359 -29.35 -14.30 -30.17
N GLU A 360 -28.54 -15.01 -30.96
CA GLU A 360 -27.08 -15.02 -30.84
C GLU A 360 -26.49 -13.67 -31.25
N ASP A 361 -27.02 -13.11 -32.34
CA ASP A 361 -26.63 -11.81 -32.86
C ASP A 361 -27.11 -10.65 -31.97
N GLU A 362 -28.32 -10.75 -31.40
CA GLU A 362 -28.82 -9.83 -30.37
C GLU A 362 -27.89 -9.84 -29.14
N PHE A 363 -27.55 -11.03 -28.65
CA PHE A 363 -26.65 -11.21 -27.50
C PHE A 363 -25.25 -10.66 -27.78
N TRP A 364 -24.70 -10.96 -28.96
CA TRP A 364 -23.39 -10.46 -29.38
C TRP A 364 -23.29 -8.93 -29.39
N ARG A 365 -24.28 -8.22 -29.94
CA ARG A 365 -24.30 -6.75 -29.93
C ARG A 365 -24.39 -6.16 -28.53
N ALA A 366 -25.28 -6.74 -27.71
CA ALA A 366 -25.44 -6.30 -26.32
C ALA A 366 -24.14 -6.52 -25.53
N LEU A 367 -23.47 -7.67 -25.73
CA LEU A 367 -22.21 -8.01 -25.08
C LEU A 367 -21.08 -7.04 -25.47
N GLN A 368 -20.92 -6.75 -26.76
CA GLN A 368 -19.92 -5.75 -27.21
C GLN A 368 -20.17 -4.37 -26.60
N THR A 369 -21.44 -3.98 -26.46
CA THR A 369 -21.81 -2.73 -25.79
C THR A 369 -21.36 -2.75 -24.32
N ALA A 370 -21.65 -3.83 -23.59
CA ALA A 370 -21.24 -4.00 -22.20
C ALA A 370 -19.71 -4.02 -22.02
N GLU A 371 -18.97 -4.65 -22.93
CA GLU A 371 -17.50 -4.70 -22.88
C GLU A 371 -16.84 -3.35 -23.18
N SER A 372 -17.44 -2.58 -24.09
CA SER A 372 -16.97 -1.23 -24.46
C SER A 372 -17.37 -0.14 -23.46
N ALA A 373 -18.30 -0.43 -22.55
CA ALA A 373 -18.76 0.52 -21.56
C ALA A 373 -17.59 1.01 -20.69
N PRO A 374 -17.48 2.34 -20.45
CA PRO A 374 -16.41 2.88 -19.62
C PRO A 374 -16.58 2.39 -18.18
N ARG A 375 -15.56 1.71 -17.66
CA ARG A 375 -15.55 1.16 -16.29
C ARG A 375 -14.33 1.64 -15.52
N ARG A 376 -14.53 2.09 -14.29
CA ARG A 376 -13.44 2.33 -13.35
C ARG A 376 -12.83 0.99 -12.96
N PRO A 377 -11.49 0.88 -12.84
CA PRO A 377 -10.83 -0.37 -12.48
C PRO A 377 -11.37 -0.95 -11.17
N GLY A 378 -11.93 -2.15 -11.24
CA GLY A 378 -12.48 -2.87 -10.08
C GLY A 378 -13.74 -2.24 -9.48
N SER A 379 -14.52 -1.45 -10.23
CA SER A 379 -15.83 -0.99 -9.77
C SER A 379 -16.90 -2.06 -10.02
N VAL A 380 -17.59 -2.42 -8.94
CA VAL A 380 -18.74 -3.33 -8.95
C VAL A 380 -19.97 -2.60 -9.48
N ASP A 381 -20.15 -1.32 -9.15
CA ASP A 381 -21.24 -0.50 -9.67
C ASP A 381 -21.17 -0.40 -11.20
N ASP A 382 -19.99 -0.11 -11.76
CA ASP A 382 -19.82 0.01 -13.21
C ASP A 382 -19.96 -1.36 -13.92
N PHE A 383 -19.58 -2.46 -13.26
CA PHE A 383 -19.84 -3.81 -13.77
C PHE A 383 -21.34 -4.09 -13.89
N PHE A 384 -22.11 -3.88 -12.81
CA PHE A 384 -23.55 -4.17 -12.85
C PHE A 384 -24.30 -3.18 -13.74
N ALA A 385 -23.85 -1.94 -13.86
CA ALA A 385 -24.41 -1.00 -14.83
C ALA A 385 -24.29 -1.51 -16.28
N ALA A 386 -23.16 -2.15 -16.63
CA ALA A 386 -22.96 -2.78 -17.93
C ALA A 386 -23.66 -4.14 -18.07
N PHE A 387 -23.78 -4.90 -16.97
CA PHE A 387 -24.34 -6.26 -16.98
C PHE A 387 -25.87 -6.29 -16.95
N LEU A 388 -26.53 -5.38 -16.22
CA LEU A 388 -28.00 -5.38 -16.10
C LEU A 388 -28.73 -5.37 -17.46
N PRO A 389 -28.32 -4.57 -18.47
CA PRO A 389 -28.92 -4.60 -19.80
C PRO A 389 -28.75 -5.94 -20.54
N LEU A 390 -27.78 -6.77 -20.16
CA LEU A 390 -27.58 -8.09 -20.76
C LEU A 390 -28.61 -9.11 -20.28
N ILE A 391 -29.18 -8.96 -19.09
CA ILE A 391 -30.04 -9.99 -18.47
C ILE A 391 -31.22 -10.39 -19.38
N PRO A 392 -32.02 -9.45 -19.94
CA PRO A 392 -33.12 -9.82 -20.82
C PRO A 392 -32.67 -10.55 -22.09
N VAL A 393 -31.52 -10.17 -22.64
CA VAL A 393 -30.95 -10.76 -23.87
C VAL A 393 -30.39 -12.15 -23.59
N ILE A 394 -29.72 -12.33 -22.44
CA ILE A 394 -29.26 -13.63 -21.95
C ILE A 394 -30.44 -14.58 -21.75
N ASN A 395 -31.53 -14.12 -21.13
CA ASN A 395 -32.72 -14.94 -20.92
C ASN A 395 -33.31 -15.41 -22.26
N ARG A 396 -33.49 -14.49 -23.21
CA ARG A 396 -33.96 -14.82 -24.57
C ARG A 396 -33.04 -15.80 -25.29
N PHE A 397 -31.73 -15.59 -25.22
CA PHE A 397 -30.75 -16.52 -25.77
C PHE A 397 -30.94 -17.92 -25.19
N PHE A 398 -31.09 -18.05 -23.87
CA PHE A 398 -31.29 -19.35 -23.25
C PHE A 398 -32.67 -19.99 -23.48
N GLU A 399 -33.69 -19.21 -23.84
CA GLU A 399 -35.01 -19.70 -24.23
C GLU A 399 -35.02 -20.22 -25.68
N ALA A 400 -34.31 -19.53 -26.59
CA ALA A 400 -34.30 -19.85 -28.02
C ALA A 400 -33.17 -20.83 -28.41
N VAL A 401 -32.04 -20.83 -27.68
CA VAL A 401 -30.79 -21.44 -28.13
C VAL A 401 -30.33 -22.56 -27.19
N LEU A 402 -30.10 -23.75 -27.77
CA LEU A 402 -29.43 -24.85 -27.07
C LEU A 402 -27.91 -24.66 -27.09
N VAL A 403 -27.31 -24.34 -25.94
CA VAL A 403 -25.86 -24.09 -25.85
C VAL A 403 -25.02 -25.29 -26.23
N MET A 404 -25.41 -26.48 -25.78
CA MET A 404 -24.74 -27.75 -26.10
C MET A 404 -25.23 -28.30 -27.45
N ALA A 405 -24.98 -27.54 -28.53
CA ALA A 405 -25.33 -27.94 -29.89
C ALA A 405 -24.54 -29.19 -30.34
N GLU A 406 -25.14 -29.98 -31.24
CA GLU A 406 -24.48 -31.14 -31.85
C GLU A 406 -23.31 -30.72 -32.75
N GLU A 407 -23.50 -29.63 -33.49
CA GLU A 407 -22.49 -29.07 -34.38
C GLU A 407 -21.37 -28.38 -33.55
N PRO A 408 -20.11 -28.85 -33.67
CA PRO A 408 -19.01 -28.36 -32.84
C PRO A 408 -18.71 -26.86 -32.96
N THR A 409 -18.81 -26.29 -34.17
CA THR A 409 -18.48 -24.87 -34.39
C THR A 409 -19.50 -23.92 -33.76
N VAL A 410 -20.80 -24.24 -33.88
CA VAL A 410 -21.91 -23.52 -33.26
C VAL A 410 -21.83 -23.64 -31.74
N ARG A 411 -21.53 -24.84 -31.21
CA ARG A 411 -21.32 -25.05 -29.77
C ARG A 411 -20.16 -24.20 -29.25
N ALA A 412 -19.02 -24.22 -29.93
CA ALA A 412 -17.86 -23.41 -29.57
C ALA A 412 -18.19 -21.91 -29.57
N ASN A 413 -18.92 -21.43 -30.57
CA ASN A 413 -19.32 -20.03 -30.69
C ASN A 413 -20.21 -19.58 -29.50
N ARG A 414 -21.20 -20.40 -29.15
CA ARG A 414 -22.11 -20.18 -28.02
C ARG A 414 -21.37 -20.19 -26.68
N LEU A 415 -20.45 -21.13 -26.48
CA LEU A 415 -19.59 -21.17 -25.30
C LEU A 415 -18.68 -19.93 -25.23
N GLY A 416 -18.17 -19.46 -26.36
CA GLY A 416 -17.38 -18.22 -26.45
C GLY A 416 -18.15 -16.98 -26.00
N LEU A 417 -19.44 -16.86 -26.37
CA LEU A 417 -20.31 -15.78 -25.88
C LEU A 417 -20.42 -15.81 -24.35
N LEU A 418 -20.69 -16.98 -23.77
CA LEU A 418 -20.82 -17.14 -22.31
C LEU A 418 -19.50 -16.90 -21.57
N GLN A 419 -18.38 -17.35 -22.13
CA GLN A 419 -17.04 -17.12 -21.57
C GLN A 419 -16.71 -15.63 -21.50
N ARG A 420 -17.11 -14.85 -22.50
CA ARG A 420 -16.92 -13.40 -22.51
C ARG A 420 -17.78 -12.70 -21.46
N VAL A 421 -19.02 -13.16 -21.22
CA VAL A 421 -19.82 -12.66 -20.08
C VAL A 421 -19.11 -12.96 -18.75
N ALA A 422 -18.63 -14.20 -18.56
CA ALA A 422 -17.88 -14.57 -17.35
C ALA A 422 -16.62 -13.70 -17.17
N ALA A 423 -15.94 -13.35 -18.26
CA ALA A 423 -14.76 -12.50 -18.23
C ALA A 423 -15.05 -11.04 -17.82
N LEU A 424 -16.29 -10.56 -17.89
CA LEU A 424 -16.65 -9.20 -17.50
C LEU A 424 -16.36 -8.91 -16.02
N ALA A 425 -16.45 -9.91 -15.14
CA ALA A 425 -16.22 -9.78 -13.71
C ALA A 425 -14.73 -9.83 -13.32
N LYS A 426 -13.83 -10.17 -14.24
CA LYS A 426 -12.39 -10.27 -13.99
C LYS A 426 -11.84 -8.92 -13.53
N GLY A 427 -11.07 -8.93 -12.44
CA GLY A 427 -10.56 -7.72 -11.79
C GLY A 427 -11.61 -6.94 -11.00
N VAL A 428 -12.86 -7.42 -10.91
CA VAL A 428 -13.96 -6.80 -10.14
C VAL A 428 -14.27 -7.64 -8.91
N ALA A 429 -14.78 -8.86 -9.07
CA ALA A 429 -15.05 -9.77 -7.96
C ALA A 429 -15.24 -11.19 -8.49
N ASP A 430 -14.78 -12.18 -7.72
CA ASP A 430 -15.13 -13.58 -7.93
C ASP A 430 -16.49 -13.87 -7.30
N PHE A 431 -17.55 -13.68 -8.08
CA PHE A 431 -18.92 -13.93 -7.62
C PHE A 431 -19.18 -15.39 -7.25
N SER A 432 -18.32 -16.34 -7.61
CA SER A 432 -18.45 -17.75 -7.19
C SER A 432 -18.28 -17.96 -5.69
N LYS A 433 -17.72 -16.97 -4.99
CA LYS A 433 -17.58 -16.95 -3.54
C LYS A 433 -18.86 -16.52 -2.81
N LEU A 434 -19.85 -15.98 -3.51
CA LEU A 434 -21.10 -15.49 -2.91
C LEU A 434 -22.05 -16.63 -2.56
N GLU A 435 -22.80 -16.44 -1.48
CA GLU A 435 -23.91 -17.34 -1.15
C GLU A 435 -24.99 -17.28 -2.24
N GLY A 436 -25.49 -18.46 -2.65
CA GLY A 436 -26.49 -18.57 -3.71
C GLY A 436 -25.93 -18.55 -5.13
N PHE A 437 -24.60 -18.49 -5.30
CA PHE A 437 -23.95 -18.59 -6.61
C PHE A 437 -24.14 -19.94 -7.26
#